data_AF-K2FJY8-F1
#
_entry.id   AF-K2FJY8-F1
#
_cell.length_a   1.000
_cell.length_b   1.000
_cell.length_c   1.000
_cell.angle_alpha   90.00
_cell.angle_beta   90.00
_cell.angle_gamma   90.00
#
_symmetry.space_group_name_H-M   'P 1'
#
loop_
_entity.id
_entity.type
_entity.pdbx_description
1 polymer ?
#
loop_
_entity_poly.entity_id
_entity_poly.type
_entity_poly.pdbx_seq_one_letter_code
_entity_poly.pdbx_strand_id
1 'polypeptide(L)' 'MLRHLTLCNFVIVDRLELEFLAGFGALTGETGAGKSILIDALALTLGERADAG' A
#
# COMPACT_ATOMS: atom_id res chain seq x y z
N MET A 1 -12.46 -4.65 8.62
CA MET A 1 -11.08 -5.19 8.62
C MET A 1 -10.61 -5.23 7.18
N LEU A 2 -9.38 -4.77 6.92
CA LEU A 2 -8.78 -4.81 5.58
C LEU A 2 -8.63 -6.27 5.14
N ARG A 3 -9.11 -6.61 3.95
CA ARG A 3 -9.06 -7.98 3.38
C ARG A 3 -8.21 -8.04 2.12
N HIS A 4 -8.29 -7.00 1.31
CA HIS A 4 -7.61 -6.93 0.02
C HIS A 4 -7.17 -5.48 -0.24
N LEU A 5 -6.02 -5.32 -0.89
CA LEU A 5 -5.54 -4.06 -1.42
C LEU A 5 -5.03 -4.29 -2.84
N THR A 6 -5.56 -3.51 -3.80
CA THR A 6 -5.13 -3.52 -5.20
C THR A 6 -4.52 -2.17 -5.54
N LEU A 7 -3.32 -2.16 -6.10
CA LEU A 7 -2.71 -0.99 -6.71
C LEU A 7 -2.68 -1.22 -8.22
N CYS A 8 -3.14 -0.22 -8.97
CA CYS A 8 -3.09 -0.19 -10.43
C CYS A 8 -2.57 1.18 -10.85
N ASN A 9 -1.47 1.23 -11.60
CA ASN A 9 -0.84 2.47 -12.06
C ASN A 9 -0.62 3.48 -10.92
N PHE A 10 -0.02 3.04 -9.82
CA PHE A 10 0.18 3.85 -8.61
C PHE A 10 1.67 4.05 -8.32
N VAL A 11 2.14 5.30 -8.40
CA VAL A 11 3.58 5.65 -8.31
C VAL A 11 4.39 4.86 -9.36
N ILE A 12 5.24 3.92 -8.95
CA ILE A 12 6.04 3.04 -9.82
C ILE A 12 5.42 1.63 -9.95
N VAL A 13 4.29 1.38 -9.31
CA VAL A 13 3.64 0.07 -9.27
C VAL A 13 2.61 0.00 -10.39
N ASP A 14 2.93 -0.79 -11.43
CA ASP A 14 1.99 -1.05 -12.53
C ASP A 14 0.78 -1.84 -12.03
N ARG A 15 1.02 -2.95 -11.32
CA ARG A 15 -0.03 -3.76 -10.69
C ARG A 15 0.49 -4.51 -9.47
N LEU A 16 -0.25 -4.44 -8.37
CA LEU A 16 0.00 -5.22 -7.15
C LEU A 16 -1.32 -5.59 -6.49
N GLU A 17 -1.43 -6.85 -6.08
CA GLU A 17 -2.58 -7.39 -5.36
C GLU A 17 -2.10 -8.03 -4.05
N LEU A 18 -2.68 -7.61 -2.93
CA LEU A 18 -2.35 -8.10 -1.60
C LEU A 18 -3.61 -8.60 -0.89
N GLU A 19 -3.54 -9.81 -0.34
CA GLU A 19 -4.55 -10.36 0.54
C GLU A 19 -4.09 -10.29 2.00
N PHE A 20 -4.93 -9.76 2.87
CA PHE A 20 -4.63 -9.61 4.28
C PHE A 20 -5.26 -10.74 5.09
N LEU A 21 -4.42 -11.41 5.86
CA LEU A 21 -4.85 -12.41 6.83
C LEU A 21 -5.22 -11.75 8.17
N ALA A 22 -5.97 -12.49 8.98
CA ALA A 22 -6.26 -12.07 10.35
C ALA A 22 -5.01 -12.09 11.24
N GLY A 23 -5.00 -11.24 12.26
CA GLY A 23 -3.91 -11.14 13.23
C GLY A 23 -2.95 -9.99 12.92
N PHE A 24 -1.68 -10.18 13.27
CA PHE A 24 -0.63 -9.18 13.14
C PHE A 24 0.17 -9.40 11.85
N GLY A 25 0.21 -8.39 10.98
CA GLY A 25 1.06 -8.37 9.79
C GLY A 25 2.22 -7.41 9.97
N ALA A 26 3.40 -7.80 9.51
CA ALA A 26 4.59 -6.94 9.47
C ALA A 26 5.00 -6.68 8.02
N LEU A 27 5.11 -5.40 7.65
CA LEU A 27 5.68 -4.99 6.37
C LEU A 27 7.18 -4.76 6.54
N THR A 28 8.00 -5.55 5.84
CA THR A 28 9.47 -5.51 5.93
C THR A 28 10.10 -5.27 4.56
N GLY A 29 11.41 -5.04 4.54
CA GLY A 29 12.19 -4.77 3.33
C GLY A 29 13.26 -3.71 3.56
N GLU A 30 14.08 -3.46 2.55
CA GLU A 30 15.15 -2.45 2.59
C GLU A 30 14.65 -1.04 2.29
N THR A 31 15.51 -0.03 2.41
CA THR A 31 15.23 1.33 1.93
C THR A 31 15.10 1.30 0.41
N GLY A 32 14.04 1.91 -0.12
CA GLY A 32 13.76 1.87 -1.57
C GLY A 32 12.97 0.65 -2.05
N ALA A 33 12.69 -0.34 -1.19
CA ALA A 33 11.89 -1.52 -1.55
C ALA A 33 10.38 -1.25 -1.79
N GLY A 34 9.95 0.02 -1.81
CA GLY A 34 8.55 0.39 -2.06
C GLY A 34 7.60 0.29 -0.86
N LYS A 35 8.11 0.12 0.37
CA LYS A 35 7.26 0.06 1.57
C LYS A 35 6.39 1.30 1.77
N SER A 36 6.94 2.51 1.55
CA SER A 36 6.18 3.76 1.71
C SER A 36 5.02 3.85 0.73
N ILE A 37 5.19 3.36 -0.51
CA ILE A 37 4.12 3.32 -1.53
C ILE A 37 2.90 2.55 -1.04
N LEU A 38 3.12 1.43 -0.34
CA LEU A 38 2.03 0.66 0.26
C LEU A 38 1.30 1.41 1.37
N ILE A 39 2.06 2.14 2.21
CA ILE A 39 1.50 2.96 3.27
C ILE A 39 0.70 4.13 2.68
N ASP A 40 1.23 4.80 1.67
CA ASP A 40 0.57 5.93 0.98
C ASP A 40 -0.72 5.46 0.28
N ALA A 41 -0.68 4.30 -0.40
CA ALA A 41 -1.87 3.70 -1.01
C ALA A 41 -2.94 3.39 0.05
N LEU A 42 -2.53 2.82 1.20
CA LEU A 42 -3.47 2.53 2.29
C LEU A 42 -4.08 3.81 2.87
N ALA A 43 -3.26 4.83 3.14
CA ALA A 43 -3.70 6.14 3.63
C ALA A 43 -4.72 6.79 2.67
N LEU A 44 -4.43 6.78 1.37
CA LEU A 44 -5.34 7.23 0.32
C LEU A 44 -6.68 6.49 0.33
N THR A 45 -6.68 5.16 0.48
CA THR A 45 -7.94 4.39 0.56
C THR A 45 -8.73 4.67 1.84
N LEU A 46 -8.07 5.16 2.89
CA LEU A 46 -8.70 5.60 4.13
C LEU A 46 -9.19 7.06 4.07
N GLY A 47 -9.00 7.75 2.94
CA GLY A 47 -9.50 9.10 2.70
C GLY A 47 -8.51 10.21 3.02
N GLU A 48 -7.24 9.89 3.24
CA GLU A 48 -6.21 10.92 3.26
C GLU A 48 -6.09 11.61 1.88
N ARG A 49 -5.65 12.87 1.91
CA ARG A 49 -5.44 13.62 0.68
C ARG A 49 -4.29 13.00 -0.09
N ALA A 50 -4.48 12.85 -1.41
CA ALA A 50 -3.36 12.64 -2.31
C ALA A 50 -2.45 13.86 -2.21
N ASP A 51 -1.24 13.71 -1.66
CA ASP A 51 -0.23 14.76 -1.82
C ASP A 51 0.25 14.73 -3.27
N ALA A 52 -0.05 15.80 -3.99
CA ALA A 52 0.50 16.08 -5.32
C ALA A 52 1.86 16.76 -5.15
N GLY A 53 2.82 16.04 -4.57
CA GLY A 53 4.22 16.45 -4.42
C GLY A 53 5.08 15.94 -5.56
#